data_AF-A0A6N8H598-F1
#
_entry.id   AF-A0A6N8H598-F1
#
_cell.length_a   1.000
_cell.length_b   1.000
_cell.length_c   1.000
_cell.angle_alpha   90.00
_cell.angle_beta   90.00
_cell.angle_gamma   90.00
#
_symmetry.space_group_name_H-M   'P 1'
#
loop_
_entity.id
_entity.type
_entity.pdbx_description
1 polymer ?
#
loop_
_entity_poly.entity_id
_entity_poly.type
_entity_poly.pdbx_seq_one_letter_code
_entity_poly.pdbx_strand_id
1 'polypeptide(L)'
;MRQLHAVADLAVVSAANESAIASEWKHYGLARHADVIFGQEVGSKANSIATMLACGYESRKVLMVGDSMGDAQAAAANGVAFVPILPGREADSWRRLQEEALPKLLHGTFSPEYQAELLAALRSALHG
;
A
#
# COMPACT_ATOMS: atom_id res chain seq x y z
N MET A 1 -7.54 2.65 -15.20
CA MET A 1 -8.02 3.44 -14.04
C MET A 1 -9.53 3.39 -13.78
N ARG A 2 -10.36 2.72 -14.60
CA ARG A 2 -11.84 2.70 -14.42
C ARG A 2 -12.41 1.47 -13.68
N GLN A 3 -11.56 0.60 -13.12
CA GLN A 3 -11.97 -0.71 -12.58
C GLN A 3 -11.48 -1.01 -11.15
N LEU A 4 -11.05 -0.03 -10.37
CA LEU A 4 -10.64 -0.26 -8.98
C LEU A 4 -11.68 0.15 -7.91
N HIS A 5 -12.76 0.82 -8.30
CA HIS A 5 -13.75 1.42 -7.38
C HIS A 5 -14.91 0.50 -6.98
N ALA A 6 -14.83 -0.80 -7.27
CA ALA A 6 -15.94 -1.73 -7.06
C ALA A 6 -15.66 -2.83 -6.01
N VAL A 7 -14.44 -2.91 -5.46
CA VAL A 7 -14.01 -4.14 -4.75
C VAL A 7 -13.06 -3.96 -3.56
N ALA A 8 -12.62 -2.74 -3.22
CA ALA A 8 -11.74 -2.53 -2.06
C ALA A 8 -11.80 -1.07 -1.58
N ASP A 9 -11.75 -0.86 -0.26
CA ASP A 9 -11.53 0.45 0.34
C ASP A 9 -10.03 0.80 0.27
N LEU A 10 -9.67 1.94 -0.32
CA LEU A 10 -8.27 2.37 -0.44
C LEU A 10 -7.86 3.34 0.70
N ALA A 11 -6.92 2.93 1.54
CA ALA A 11 -6.27 3.80 2.52
C ALA A 11 -4.84 4.18 2.09
N VAL A 12 -4.53 5.48 2.11
CA VAL A 12 -3.22 6.07 1.81
C VAL A 12 -2.57 6.45 3.13
N VAL A 13 -1.36 5.97 3.39
CA VAL A 13 -0.59 6.33 4.58
C VAL A 13 0.71 6.99 4.13
N SER A 14 0.93 8.26 4.50
CA SER A 14 2.13 9.00 4.08
C SER A 14 2.87 9.62 5.28
N ALA A 15 4.20 9.69 5.16
CA ALA A 15 5.10 10.29 6.16
C ALA A 15 5.29 11.81 5.96
N ALA A 16 4.56 12.42 5.03
CA ALA A 16 4.60 13.86 4.78
C ALA A 16 3.50 14.61 5.55
N ASN A 17 3.77 15.87 5.91
CA ASN A 17 2.76 16.76 6.49
C ASN A 17 1.54 16.86 5.56
N GLU A 18 0.34 16.87 6.15
CA GLU A 18 -0.96 16.89 5.46
C GLU A 18 -1.05 18.00 4.39
N SER A 19 -0.42 19.15 4.64
CA SER A 19 -0.35 20.29 3.73
C SER A 19 0.47 20.03 2.46
N ALA A 20 1.49 19.16 2.52
CA ALA A 20 2.30 18.77 1.36
C ALA A 20 1.55 17.75 0.48
N ILE A 21 0.87 16.79 1.11
CA ILE A 21 0.03 15.78 0.44
C ILE A 21 -1.13 16.47 -0.30
N ALA A 22 -1.83 17.40 0.34
CA ALA A 22 -2.94 18.14 -0.27
C ALA A 22 -2.50 18.98 -1.49
N SER A 23 -1.30 19.54 -1.47
CA SER A 23 -0.74 20.35 -2.56
C SER A 23 -0.39 19.52 -3.79
N GLU A 24 0.34 18.41 -3.63
CA GLU A 24 0.72 17.53 -4.75
C GLU A 24 -0.50 16.81 -5.35
N TRP A 25 -1.45 16.38 -4.52
CA TRP A 25 -2.58 15.57 -4.97
C TRP A 25 -3.63 16.40 -5.72
N LYS A 26 -3.75 17.68 -5.38
CA LYS A 26 -4.54 18.66 -6.13
C LYS A 26 -3.89 19.00 -7.48
N HIS A 27 -2.55 18.96 -7.55
CA HIS A 27 -1.80 19.23 -8.78
C HIS A 27 -1.93 18.08 -9.81
N TYR A 28 -1.97 16.82 -9.36
CA TYR A 28 -2.02 15.64 -10.24
C TYR A 28 -3.41 14.99 -10.40
N GLY A 29 -4.45 15.51 -9.74
CA GLY A 29 -5.83 15.01 -9.91
C GLY A 29 -6.10 13.62 -9.29
N LEU A 30 -5.24 13.17 -8.39
CA LEU A 30 -5.25 11.83 -7.76
C LEU A 30 -6.28 11.68 -6.62
N ALA A 31 -6.90 12.78 -6.19
CA ALA A 31 -7.90 12.83 -5.12
C ALA A 31 -9.18 12.01 -5.37
N ARG A 32 -9.32 11.40 -6.55
CA ARG A 32 -10.52 10.65 -6.98
C ARG A 32 -10.38 9.13 -6.80
N HIS A 33 -9.26 8.68 -6.23
CA HIS A 33 -8.90 7.26 -6.22
C HIS A 33 -8.50 6.71 -4.85
N ALA A 34 -8.59 7.49 -3.76
CA ALA A 34 -8.29 7.06 -2.40
C ALA A 34 -9.47 7.37 -1.47
N ASP A 35 -9.91 6.38 -0.70
CA ASP A 35 -11.08 6.48 0.17
C ASP A 35 -10.72 6.97 1.59
N VAL A 36 -9.47 6.79 2.02
CA VAL A 36 -8.96 7.32 3.30
C VAL A 36 -7.52 7.81 3.13
N ILE A 37 -7.20 8.99 3.65
CA ILE A 37 -5.82 9.50 3.72
C ILE A 37 -5.47 9.60 5.21
N PHE A 38 -4.53 8.77 5.66
CA PHE A 38 -3.90 8.87 6.97
C PHE A 38 -2.60 9.68 6.83
N GLY A 39 -2.65 10.93 7.28
CA GLY A 39 -1.46 11.75 7.51
C GLY A 39 -0.70 11.31 8.78
N GLN A 40 0.43 11.97 9.03
CA GLN A 40 1.34 11.72 10.16
C GLN A 40 0.69 11.81 11.56
N GLU A 41 -0.53 12.36 11.63
CA GLU A 41 -1.28 12.69 12.86
C GLU A 41 -1.91 11.46 13.58
N VAL A 42 -1.86 10.25 13.00
CA VAL A 42 -2.57 9.05 13.54
C VAL A 42 -1.62 8.04 14.23
N GLY A 43 -0.34 8.39 14.38
CA GLY A 43 0.68 7.52 15.00
C GLY A 43 1.50 6.73 13.98
N SER A 44 2.08 5.60 14.38
CA SER A 44 2.88 4.78 13.45
C SER A 44 2.03 4.23 12.31
N LYS A 45 2.65 3.92 11.16
CA LYS A 45 1.95 3.25 10.04
C LYS A 45 1.31 1.92 10.49
N ALA A 46 1.98 1.21 11.39
CA ALA A 46 1.46 -0.01 12.00
C ALA A 46 0.18 0.25 12.83
N ASN A 47 0.12 1.36 13.57
CA ASN A 47 -1.08 1.75 14.34
C ASN A 47 -2.26 2.11 13.42
N SER A 48 -1.97 2.75 12.29
CA SER A 48 -3.00 3.09 11.29
C SER A 48 -3.64 1.82 10.72
N ILE A 49 -2.81 0.83 10.34
CA ILE A 49 -3.30 -0.47 9.87
C ILE A 49 -4.08 -1.18 10.98
N ALA A 50 -3.56 -1.22 12.21
CA ALA A 50 -4.24 -1.85 13.34
C ALA A 50 -5.62 -1.24 13.63
N THR A 51 -5.74 0.09 13.53
CA THR A 51 -7.01 0.81 13.70
C THR A 51 -8.01 0.42 12.62
N MET A 52 -7.56 0.33 11.36
CA MET A 52 -8.40 -0.15 10.27
C MET A 52 -8.86 -1.59 10.52
N LEU A 53 -7.96 -2.50 10.92
CA LEU A 53 -8.35 -3.88 11.26
C LEU A 53 -9.37 -3.93 12.41
N ALA A 54 -9.25 -3.05 13.41
CA ALA A 54 -10.20 -2.95 14.52
C ALA A 54 -11.61 -2.49 14.06
N CYS A 55 -11.75 -1.85 12.91
CA CYS A 55 -13.04 -1.52 12.29
C CYS A 55 -13.72 -2.71 11.60
N GLY A 56 -13.11 -3.91 11.63
CA GLY A 56 -13.71 -5.14 11.10
C GLY A 56 -13.15 -5.62 9.76
N TYR A 57 -12.08 -5.00 9.26
CA TYR A 57 -11.40 -5.45 8.05
C TYR A 57 -10.64 -6.76 8.29
N GLU A 58 -10.85 -7.74 7.42
CA GLU A 58 -10.11 -9.01 7.45
C GLU A 58 -8.69 -8.78 6.92
N SER A 59 -7.66 -9.04 7.73
CA SER A 59 -6.25 -8.76 7.37
C SER A 59 -5.81 -9.37 6.04
N ARG A 60 -6.31 -10.56 5.69
CA ARG A 60 -6.03 -11.23 4.40
C ARG A 60 -6.59 -10.50 3.18
N LYS A 61 -7.50 -9.54 3.38
CA LYS A 61 -8.10 -8.69 2.35
C LYS A 61 -7.51 -7.27 2.37
N VAL A 62 -6.53 -7.02 3.23
CA VAL A 62 -5.84 -5.73 3.35
C VAL A 62 -4.47 -5.83 2.69
N LEU A 63 -4.13 -4.79 1.93
CA LEU A 63 -2.86 -4.68 1.24
C LEU A 63 -2.29 -3.27 1.44
N MET A 64 -1.07 -3.22 1.93
CA MET A 64 -0.28 -2.00 2.07
C MET A 64 0.59 -1.80 0.83
N VAL A 65 0.62 -0.59 0.28
CA VAL A 65 1.53 -0.19 -0.79
C VAL A 65 2.52 0.84 -0.23
N GLY A 66 3.81 0.66 -0.47
CA GLY A 66 4.84 1.57 0.04
C GLY A 66 6.21 1.32 -0.59
N ASP A 67 7.18 2.17 -0.31
CA ASP A 67 8.50 2.17 -0.95
C ASP A 67 9.65 1.90 0.03
N SER A 68 9.35 1.78 1.33
CA SER A 68 10.36 1.61 2.36
C SER A 68 10.27 0.26 3.08
N MET A 69 11.38 -0.18 3.68
CA MET A 69 11.38 -1.34 4.58
C MET A 69 10.52 -1.08 5.84
N GLY A 70 10.34 0.18 6.24
CA GLY A 70 9.43 0.53 7.35
C GLY A 70 7.97 0.25 7.03
N ASP A 71 7.56 0.42 5.77
CA ASP A 71 6.22 0.04 5.30
C ASP A 71 6.02 -1.47 5.33
N ALA A 72 6.99 -2.20 4.77
CA ALA A 72 6.98 -3.66 4.80
C ALA A 72 6.86 -4.21 6.24
N GLN A 73 7.57 -3.62 7.19
CA GLN A 73 7.50 -3.99 8.60
C GLN A 73 6.14 -3.67 9.23
N ALA A 74 5.55 -2.50 8.92
CA ALA A 74 4.23 -2.13 9.41
C ALA A 74 3.13 -3.09 8.90
N ALA A 75 3.21 -3.50 7.63
CA ALA A 75 2.33 -4.49 7.04
C ALA A 75 2.49 -5.86 7.73
N ALA A 76 3.73 -6.32 7.90
CA ALA A 76 4.04 -7.59 8.55
C ALA A 76 3.56 -7.63 10.00
N ALA A 77 3.73 -6.56 10.77
CA ALA A 77 3.27 -6.45 12.16
C ALA A 77 1.74 -6.60 12.31
N ASN A 78 0.99 -6.33 11.23
CA ASN A 78 -0.47 -6.43 11.19
C ASN A 78 -0.97 -7.64 10.39
N GLY A 79 -0.07 -8.49 9.89
CA GLY A 79 -0.43 -9.65 9.08
C GLY A 79 -1.19 -9.30 7.80
N VAL A 80 -0.89 -8.14 7.20
CA VAL A 80 -1.49 -7.70 5.92
C VAL A 80 -0.49 -7.84 4.79
N ALA A 81 -0.99 -7.95 3.56
CA ALA A 81 -0.13 -8.04 2.37
C ALA A 81 0.64 -6.72 2.15
N PHE A 82 1.81 -6.80 1.51
CA PHE A 82 2.64 -5.65 1.18
C PHE A 82 3.11 -5.69 -0.28
N VAL A 83 2.94 -4.59 -1.01
CA VAL A 83 3.41 -4.43 -2.39
C VAL A 83 4.32 -3.20 -2.51
N PRO A 84 5.58 -3.39 -2.93
CA PRO A 84 6.53 -2.30 -3.01
C PRO A 84 6.37 -1.46 -4.29
N ILE A 85 6.47 -0.13 -4.14
CA ILE A 85 6.83 0.76 -5.23
C ILE A 85 8.36 0.87 -5.26
N LEU A 86 8.97 0.31 -6.30
CA LEU A 86 10.42 0.22 -6.42
C LEU A 86 10.99 1.53 -7.01
N PRO A 87 11.96 2.17 -6.35
CA PRO A 87 12.62 3.37 -6.89
C PRO A 87 13.21 3.12 -8.28
N GLY A 88 12.96 4.04 -9.21
CA GLY A 88 13.40 3.93 -10.61
C GLY A 88 12.64 2.91 -11.45
N ARG A 89 11.62 2.26 -10.88
CA ARG A 89 10.75 1.25 -11.53
C ARG A 89 9.28 1.45 -11.16
N GLU A 90 8.88 2.69 -10.89
CA GLU A 90 7.56 3.02 -10.36
C GLU A 90 6.44 2.57 -11.30
N ALA A 91 6.58 2.82 -12.61
CA ALA A 91 5.59 2.41 -13.61
C ALA A 91 5.37 0.88 -13.64
N ASP A 92 6.44 0.10 -13.51
CA ASP A 92 6.36 -1.36 -13.42
C ASP A 92 5.70 -1.82 -12.12
N SER A 93 6.04 -1.17 -10.99
CA SER A 93 5.44 -1.45 -9.69
C SER A 93 3.93 -1.19 -9.68
N TRP A 94 3.50 -0.05 -10.24
CA TRP A 94 2.08 0.27 -10.38
C TRP A 94 1.34 -0.71 -11.29
N ARG A 95 1.99 -1.15 -12.38
CA ARG A 95 1.44 -2.19 -13.25
C ARG A 95 1.27 -3.52 -12.51
N ARG A 96 2.31 -3.97 -11.79
CA ARG A 96 2.26 -5.20 -10.99
C ARG A 96 1.18 -5.15 -9.92
N LEU A 97 1.02 -4.01 -9.24
CA LEU A 97 -0.05 -3.83 -8.26
C LEU A 97 -1.43 -4.11 -8.89
N GLN A 98 -1.70 -3.50 -10.05
CA GLN A 98 -3.01 -3.60 -10.73
C GLN A 98 -3.24 -4.96 -11.39
N GLU A 99 -2.26 -5.46 -12.13
CA GLU A 99 -2.42 -6.63 -12.99
C GLU A 99 -2.17 -7.95 -12.25
N GLU A 100 -1.48 -7.91 -11.11
CA GLU A 100 -1.05 -9.13 -10.42
C GLU A 100 -1.44 -9.16 -8.94
N ALA A 101 -1.00 -8.19 -8.16
CA ALA A 101 -1.13 -8.23 -6.71
C ALA A 101 -2.58 -8.10 -6.24
N LEU A 102 -3.35 -7.18 -6.83
CA LEU A 102 -4.77 -7.00 -6.52
C LEU A 102 -5.61 -8.22 -6.90
N PRO A 103 -5.51 -8.81 -8.11
CA PRO A 103 -6.17 -10.08 -8.42
C PRO A 103 -5.82 -11.20 -7.44
N LYS A 104 -4.54 -11.32 -7.04
CA LYS A 104 -4.11 -12.30 -6.04
C LYS A 104 -4.77 -12.07 -4.68
N LEU A 105 -4.86 -10.83 -4.22
CA LEU A 105 -5.52 -10.48 -2.95
C LEU A 105 -7.02 -10.80 -3.00
N LEU A 106 -7.72 -10.34 -4.05
CA LEU A 106 -9.17 -10.51 -4.21
C LEU A 106 -9.58 -11.99 -4.30
N HIS A 107 -8.75 -12.82 -4.94
CA HIS A 107 -8.99 -14.25 -5.06
C HIS A 107 -8.39 -15.08 -3.92
N GLY A 108 -7.76 -14.46 -2.92
CA GLY A 108 -7.12 -15.17 -1.81
C GLY A 108 -5.92 -16.03 -2.22
N THR A 109 -5.27 -15.71 -3.34
CA THR A 109 -4.08 -16.39 -3.89
C THR A 109 -2.79 -15.59 -3.70
N PHE A 110 -2.82 -14.52 -2.89
CA PHE A 110 -1.63 -13.79 -2.48
C PHE A 110 -0.83 -14.66 -1.50
N SER A 111 0.17 -15.39 -1.99
CA SER A 111 0.90 -16.37 -1.20
C SER A 111 2.09 -15.77 -0.43
N PRO A 112 2.55 -16.44 0.63
CA PRO A 112 3.78 -16.05 1.34
C PRO A 112 5.03 -16.02 0.45
N GLU A 113 5.10 -16.90 -0.55
CA GLU A 113 6.22 -16.95 -1.51
C GLU A 113 6.23 -15.70 -2.39
N TYR A 114 5.06 -15.30 -2.90
CA TYR A 114 4.92 -14.05 -3.65
C TYR A 114 5.27 -12.84 -2.78
N GLN A 115 4.84 -12.82 -1.52
CA GLN A 115 5.23 -11.77 -0.56
C GLN A 115 6.76 -11.70 -0.38
N ALA A 116 7.43 -12.85 -0.29
CA ALA A 116 8.89 -12.92 -0.12
C ALA A 116 9.64 -12.40 -1.37
N GLU A 117 9.14 -12.70 -2.58
CA GLU A 117 9.68 -12.17 -3.84
C GLU A 117 9.61 -10.64 -3.89
N LEU A 118 8.46 -10.08 -3.53
CA LEU A 118 8.28 -8.62 -3.48
C LEU A 118 9.23 -7.96 -2.49
N LEU A 119 9.39 -8.54 -1.30
CA LEU A 119 10.33 -8.04 -0.28
C LEU A 119 11.79 -8.15 -0.72
N ALA A 120 12.15 -9.20 -1.45
CA ALA A 120 13.50 -9.36 -2.01
C ALA A 120 13.79 -8.28 -3.06
N ALA A 121 12.83 -8.00 -3.95
CA ALA A 121 12.95 -6.94 -4.94
C ALA A 121 13.11 -5.56 -4.27
N LEU A 122 12.34 -5.27 -3.22
CA LEU A 122 12.48 -4.02 -2.47
C LEU A 122 13.87 -3.90 -1.83
N ARG A 123 14.34 -4.93 -1.14
CA ARG A 123 15.68 -4.93 -0.54
C ARG A 123 16.76 -4.68 -1.59
N SER A 124 16.67 -5.33 -2.75
CA SER A 124 17.62 -5.14 -3.84
C SER A 124 17.60 -3.71 -4.38
N ALA A 125 16.42 -3.09 -4.51
CA ALA A 125 16.30 -1.73 -5.04
C ALA A 125 16.83 -0.66 -4.06
N LEU A 126 16.79 -0.92 -2.75
CA LEU A 126 17.26 0.02 -1.72
C LEU A 126 18.77 -0.06 -1.41
N HIS A 127 19.44 -1.13 -1.84
CA HIS A 127 20.89 -1.33 -1.64
C HIS A 127 21.69 -1.29 -2.95
N GLY A 128 21.04 -0.95 -4.06
CA GLY A 128 21.64 -0.82 -5.39
C GLY A 128 22.21 0.56 -5.68
#